data_AF-A4JU01-F1
#
_entry.id   AF-A4JU01-F1
#
_cell.length_a   1.000
_cell.length_b   1.000
_cell.length_c   1.000
_cell.angle_alpha   90.00
_cell.angle_beta   90.00
_cell.angle_gamma   90.00
#
_symmetry.space_group_name_H-M   'P 1'
#
loop_
_entity.id
_entity.type
_entity.pdbx_description
1 polymer ?
#
loop_
_entity_poly.entity_id
_entity_poly.type
_entity_poly.pdbx_seq_one_letter_code
_entity_poly.pdbx_strand_id
1 'polypeptide(L)'
;MKRFSMVLIVPVLLSACGEHAQPGSSLAARYAAAEFVGKTYNVDPVRVKDEPVIVGDTANVITEFDGGTCRLELGKQVDANQYGWLAKKIACDKTA
;
A
#
# COMPACT_ATOMS: atom_id res chain seq x y z
N MET A 1 -35.70 48.51 -0.91
CA MET A 1 -34.58 48.35 -1.86
C MET A 1 -33.79 47.11 -1.44
N LYS A 2 -33.58 46.17 -2.38
CA LYS A 2 -33.21 44.75 -2.16
C LYS A 2 -31.76 44.59 -1.67
N ARG A 3 -31.58 43.73 -0.66
CA ARG A 3 -30.29 43.28 -0.11
C ARG A 3 -29.58 42.41 -1.15
N PHE A 4 -28.36 42.78 -1.54
CA PHE A 4 -27.47 41.92 -2.32
C PHE A 4 -26.82 40.90 -1.38
N SER A 5 -27.43 39.71 -1.28
CA SER A 5 -26.74 38.53 -0.72
C SER A 5 -25.70 38.08 -1.72
N MET A 6 -24.44 38.40 -1.43
CA MET A 6 -23.27 37.92 -2.17
C MET A 6 -23.03 36.47 -1.75
N VAL A 7 -23.43 35.53 -2.59
CA VAL A 7 -23.18 34.10 -2.40
C VAL A 7 -21.69 33.86 -2.65
N LEU A 8 -20.95 33.57 -1.57
CA LEU A 8 -19.58 33.07 -1.63
C LEU A 8 -19.63 31.63 -2.18
N ILE A 9 -19.28 31.49 -3.46
CA ILE A 9 -19.10 30.20 -4.10
C ILE A 9 -17.77 29.66 -3.59
N VAL A 10 -17.81 28.80 -2.56
CA VAL A 10 -16.66 28.00 -2.15
C VAL A 10 -16.40 27.01 -3.28
N PRO A 11 -15.24 27.04 -3.98
CA PRO A 11 -14.90 25.96 -4.88
C PRO A 11 -14.70 24.72 -4.01
N VAL A 12 -15.65 23.79 -4.11
CA VAL A 12 -15.50 22.40 -3.68
C VAL A 12 -14.26 21.89 -4.40
N LEU A 13 -13.15 21.79 -3.68
CA LEU A 13 -11.98 21.03 -4.09
C LEU A 13 -12.43 19.57 -4.16
N LEU A 14 -13.01 19.18 -5.30
CA LEU A 14 -13.09 17.79 -5.71
C LEU A 14 -11.65 17.32 -5.89
N SER A 15 -11.05 16.87 -4.79
CA SER A 15 -9.92 15.96 -4.84
C SER A 15 -10.43 14.69 -5.51
N ALA A 16 -10.33 14.67 -6.83
CA ALA A 16 -10.27 13.44 -7.61
C ALA A 16 -9.00 12.70 -7.16
N CYS A 17 -9.09 12.06 -6.00
CA CYS A 17 -8.09 11.14 -5.51
C CYS A 17 -8.15 9.92 -6.43
N GLY A 18 -7.43 9.97 -7.55
CA GLY A 18 -6.76 8.75 -8.00
C GLY A 18 -6.03 8.23 -6.76
N GLU A 19 -6.36 7.01 -6.34
CA GLU A 19 -5.92 6.42 -5.07
C GLU A 19 -4.41 6.18 -5.10
N HIS A 20 -3.63 7.26 -5.08
CA HIS A 20 -2.20 7.22 -4.86
C HIS A 20 -2.03 6.70 -3.44
N ALA A 21 -1.49 5.49 -3.33
CA ALA A 21 -1.29 4.85 -2.05
C ALA A 21 -0.39 5.75 -1.20
N GLN A 22 -0.98 6.41 -0.20
CA GLN A 22 -0.24 7.31 0.67
C GLN A 22 0.92 6.52 1.31
N PRO A 23 2.17 7.02 1.26
CA PRO A 23 3.30 6.31 1.86
C PRO A 23 3.03 5.95 3.32
N GLY A 24 3.35 4.72 3.71
CA GLY A 24 3.07 4.21 5.06
C GLY A 24 1.60 3.83 5.32
N SER A 25 0.72 3.88 4.31
CA SER A 25 -0.65 3.37 4.40
C SER A 25 -0.73 1.86 4.21
N SER A 26 -1.88 1.26 4.57
CA SER A 26 -2.18 -0.15 4.30
C SER A 26 -2.10 -0.47 2.81
N LEU A 27 -2.70 0.36 1.95
CA LEU A 27 -2.63 0.17 0.50
C LEU A 27 -1.18 0.21 -0.01
N ALA A 28 -0.36 1.13 0.50
CA ALA A 28 1.05 1.20 0.14
C ALA A 28 1.84 -0.03 0.61
N ALA A 29 1.50 -0.61 1.76
CA ALA A 29 2.10 -1.86 2.25
C ALA A 29 1.79 -3.03 1.29
N ARG A 30 0.58 -3.10 0.74
CA ARG A 30 0.19 -4.11 -0.26
C ARG A 30 1.06 -4.01 -1.51
N TYR A 31 1.19 -2.80 -2.05
CA TYR A 31 2.02 -2.57 -3.23
C TYR A 31 3.50 -2.84 -2.98
N ALA A 32 4.03 -2.38 -1.83
CA ALA A 32 5.41 -2.65 -1.45
C ALA A 32 5.71 -4.15 -1.32
N ALA A 33 4.80 -4.92 -0.69
CA ALA A 33 4.96 -6.36 -0.55
C ALA A 33 4.92 -7.07 -1.90
N ALA A 34 3.93 -6.76 -2.74
CA ALA A 34 3.80 -7.36 -4.07
C ALA A 34 5.00 -7.04 -4.95
N GLU A 35 5.47 -5.78 -4.96
CA GLU A 35 6.65 -5.37 -5.71
C GLU A 35 7.92 -6.08 -5.21
N PHE A 36 8.10 -6.18 -3.89
CA PHE A 36 9.27 -6.86 -3.31
C PHE A 36 9.30 -8.34 -3.70
N VAL A 37 8.18 -9.06 -3.57
CA VAL A 37 8.09 -10.49 -3.94
C VAL A 37 8.27 -10.68 -5.43
N GLY A 38 7.61 -9.86 -6.25
CA GLY A 38 7.69 -9.95 -7.71
C GLY A 38 9.12 -9.77 -8.20
N LYS A 39 9.85 -8.78 -7.66
CA LYS A 39 11.27 -8.56 -7.96
C LYS A 39 12.17 -9.68 -7.42
N THR A 40 11.91 -10.17 -6.21
CA THR A 40 12.76 -11.19 -5.56
C THR A 40 12.67 -12.55 -6.24
N TYR A 41 11.47 -12.94 -6.67
CA TYR A 41 11.22 -14.25 -7.27
C TYR A 41 11.03 -14.22 -8.78
N ASN A 42 11.09 -13.03 -9.40
CA ASN A 42 10.85 -12.80 -10.82
C ASN A 42 9.50 -13.38 -11.29
N VAL A 43 8.45 -13.05 -10.53
CA VAL A 43 7.08 -13.54 -10.74
C VAL A 43 6.10 -12.39 -10.90
N ASP A 44 5.17 -12.53 -11.83
CA ASP A 44 4.05 -11.62 -12.05
C ASP A 44 2.86 -12.43 -12.59
N PRO A 45 1.65 -12.32 -12.03
CA PRO A 45 1.26 -11.41 -10.96
C PRO A 45 1.58 -11.94 -9.55
N VAL A 46 1.85 -11.00 -8.61
CA VAL A 46 1.80 -11.26 -7.16
C VAL A 46 0.53 -10.68 -6.58
N ARG A 47 -0.27 -11.51 -5.90
CA ARG A 47 -1.52 -11.11 -5.25
C ARG A 47 -1.31 -10.95 -3.75
N VAL A 48 -2.01 -10.01 -3.13
CA VAL A 48 -2.05 -9.86 -1.67
C VAL A 48 -3.34 -10.49 -1.16
N LYS A 49 -3.21 -11.56 -0.36
CA LYS A 49 -4.32 -12.42 0.06
C LYS A 49 -5.27 -11.73 1.04
N ASP A 50 -4.69 -11.04 2.02
CA ASP A 50 -5.40 -10.42 3.14
C ASP A 50 -5.02 -8.95 3.30
N GLU A 51 -5.84 -8.18 4.03
CA GLU A 51 -5.45 -6.81 4.39
C GLU A 51 -4.21 -6.84 5.30
N PRO A 52 -3.22 -5.96 5.06
CA PRO A 52 -2.06 -5.82 5.94
C PRO A 52 -2.44 -5.57 7.40
N VAL A 53 -1.87 -6.35 8.31
CA VAL A 53 -2.00 -6.11 9.75
C VAL A 53 -0.90 -5.16 10.19
N ILE A 54 -1.26 -3.92 10.51
CA ILE A 54 -0.32 -2.87 10.92
C ILE A 54 -0.35 -2.71 12.44
N VAL A 55 0.82 -2.84 13.07
CA VAL A 55 1.03 -2.62 14.51
C VAL A 55 2.22 -1.66 14.66
N GLY A 56 1.94 -0.40 15.00
CA GLY A 56 2.94 0.66 15.06
C GLY A 56 3.62 0.87 13.70
N ASP A 57 4.94 0.74 13.66
CA ASP A 57 5.77 0.90 12.45
C ASP A 57 6.07 -0.42 11.73
N THR A 58 5.24 -1.44 11.96
CA THR A 58 5.39 -2.75 11.31
C THR A 58 4.09 -3.16 10.63
N ALA A 59 4.17 -3.60 9.37
CA ALA A 59 3.06 -4.18 8.62
C ALA A 59 3.35 -5.65 8.30
N ASN A 60 2.42 -6.55 8.62
CA ASN A 60 2.49 -7.94 8.21
C ASN A 60 1.59 -8.15 6.99
N VAL A 61 2.16 -8.66 5.90
CA VAL A 61 1.46 -8.83 4.62
C VAL A 61 1.62 -10.27 4.14
N ILE A 62 0.54 -10.86 3.65
CA ILE A 62 0.55 -12.20 3.04
C ILE A 62 0.34 -12.04 1.53
N THR A 63 1.30 -12.53 0.75
CA THR A 63 1.26 -12.52 -0.72
C THR A 63 1.22 -13.93 -1.26
N GLU A 64 0.60 -14.11 -2.43
CA GLU A 64 0.49 -15.38 -3.15
C GLU A 64 0.88 -15.16 -4.62
N PHE A 65 1.59 -16.12 -5.19
CA PHE A 65 1.95 -16.18 -6.60
C PHE A 65 2.02 -17.63 -7.07
N ASP A 66 2.15 -17.84 -8.37
CA ASP A 66 2.33 -19.18 -8.95
C ASP A 66 3.70 -19.74 -8.55
N GLY A 67 3.73 -20.50 -7.45
CA GLY A 67 4.95 -20.97 -6.80
C GLY A 67 4.94 -20.91 -5.27
N GLY A 68 3.93 -20.27 -4.66
CA GLY A 68 3.68 -20.39 -3.22
C GLY A 68 3.09 -19.15 -2.56
N THR A 69 3.09 -19.19 -1.23
CA THR A 69 2.64 -18.09 -0.37
C THR A 69 3.81 -17.55 0.43
N CYS A 70 3.98 -16.22 0.45
CA CYS A 70 4.96 -15.55 1.30
C CYS A 70 4.27 -14.70 2.37
N ARG A 71 4.84 -14.70 3.57
CA ARG A 71 4.54 -13.77 4.66
C ARG A 71 5.69 -12.80 4.79
N LEU A 72 5.38 -11.51 4.75
CA LEU A 72 6.33 -10.42 4.81
C LEU A 72 6.10 -9.58 6.06
N GLU A 73 7.18 -9.27 6.76
CA GLU A 73 7.23 -8.24 7.79
C GLU A 73 7.85 -6.99 7.15
N LEU A 74 7.07 -5.92 7.00
CA LEU A 74 7.53 -4.64 6.49
C LEU A 74 7.75 -3.67 7.65
N GLY A 75 8.83 -2.89 7.60
CA GLY A 75 9.07 -1.75 8.46
C GLY A 75 8.67 -0.45 7.79
N LYS A 76 7.98 0.43 8.53
CA LYS A 76 7.62 1.77 8.06
C LYS A 76 8.88 2.62 7.94
N GLN A 77 9.13 3.13 6.75
CA GLN A 77 10.29 3.94 6.38
C GLN A 77 9.84 4.90 5.29
N VAL A 78 9.17 6.00 5.69
CA VAL A 78 8.44 6.91 4.78
C VAL A 78 9.34 7.50 3.69
N ASP A 79 10.63 7.71 4.00
CA ASP A 79 11.60 8.31 3.08
C ASP A 79 12.40 7.30 2.26
N ALA A 80 12.21 5.99 2.47
CA ALA A 80 13.05 4.98 1.82
C ALA A 80 12.61 4.62 0.39
N ASN A 81 11.31 4.68 0.10
CA ASN A 81 10.75 4.45 -1.23
C ASN A 81 9.38 5.10 -1.38
N GLN A 82 8.83 5.04 -2.60
CA GLN A 82 7.52 5.61 -2.94
C GLN A 82 6.34 5.07 -2.12
N TYR A 83 6.49 3.92 -1.46
CA TYR A 83 5.44 3.30 -0.65
C TYR A 83 5.62 3.54 0.86
N GLY A 84 6.77 4.05 1.30
CA GLY A 84 7.08 4.26 2.71
C GLY A 84 7.21 2.96 3.54
N TRP A 85 7.49 1.82 2.89
CA TRP A 85 7.60 0.51 3.53
C TRP A 85 8.79 -0.28 2.98
N LEU A 86 9.60 -0.87 3.86
CA LEU A 86 10.71 -1.77 3.47
C LEU A 86 10.51 -3.16 4.05
N ALA A 87 10.77 -4.20 3.24
CA ALA A 87 10.77 -5.57 3.73
C ALA A 87 11.92 -5.79 4.73
N LYS A 88 11.57 -6.20 5.96
CA LYS A 88 12.51 -6.60 7.01
C LYS A 88 12.73 -8.10 7.01
N LYS A 89 11.66 -8.88 6.84
CA LYS A 89 11.70 -10.34 6.81
C LYS A 89 10.73 -10.86 5.77
N ILE A 90 11.08 -12.01 5.20
CA ILE A 90 10.23 -12.77 4.29
C ILE A 90 10.34 -14.25 4.63
N ALA A 91 9.20 -14.93 4.72
CA ALA A 91 9.11 -16.36 4.88
C ALA A 91 8.13 -16.90 3.84
N CYS A 92 8.58 -17.80 2.98
CA CYS A 92 7.76 -18.35 1.90
C CYS A 92 7.58 -19.84 2.07
N ASP A 93 6.33 -20.28 2.06
CA ASP A 93 5.95 -21.67 1.91
C ASP A 93 5.83 -21.95 0.41
N LYS A 94 6.83 -22.63 -0.16
CA LYS A 94 6.76 -23.09 -1.55
C LYS A 94 5.87 -24.31 -1.60
N THR A 95 4.80 -24.24 -2.37
CA THR A 95 4.06 -25.43 -2.80
C THR A 95 4.89 -26.06 -3.90
N ALA A 96 5.55 -27.18 -3.58
CA ALA A 96 6.35 -27.97 -4.51
C ALA A 96 5.49 -28.63 -5.59
#